data_AF-A0A9E2ERR7-F1
#
_entry.id   AF-A0A9E2ERR7-F1
#
_cell.length_a   1.000
_cell.length_b   1.000
_cell.length_c   1.000
_cell.angle_alpha   90.00
_cell.angle_beta   90.00
_cell.angle_gamma   90.00
#
_symmetry.space_group_name_H-M   'P 1'
#
loop_
_entity.id
_entity.type
_entity.pdbx_description
1 polymer ?
#
loop_
_entity_poly.entity_id
_entity_poly.type
_entity_poly.pdbx_seq_one_letter_code
_entity_poly.pdbx_strand_id
1 'polypeptide(L)'
;MSGIYIHIPFCKQACHYCDFHFSTGMAKKGAMVSALKKELELRKEEGKDEVIETIYFGGGTPSVLDTSEINDLIGSVYSNYQVAENPEITLEANPDDLSKEKIVQLSKSPVNRLSIGVQSFFEQDLEMMNRAHNTKEAEECILEATRFFDNISIDLIYGIPGMSNKRWRQNIEKALSFGIPHISSYALTVEPKTALANFIKKGKVKPIDDAQAQMHFHLLFDVLTKEGYDCYEVSNFGKPGYYSKNNTAYWLGKKYMGIGPSAHSYDGERRGWNINNNPKYLKAIGQSELPMTTETLSKNDKYNEYVMTGLRTSWGVSLERIRADYGDQYYHYLNQQSNKYVTQGLLILSKDQLMVTKKGKFLVDGIASDLFVVNLDLN
;
A
#
# COMPACT_ATOMS: atom_id res chain seq x y z
N MET A 1 3.27 -5.31 -17.85
CA MET A 1 3.32 -4.25 -16.83
C MET A 1 2.51 -4.77 -15.66
N SER A 2 2.94 -4.59 -14.42
CA SER A 2 2.24 -5.25 -13.32
C SER A 2 0.81 -4.73 -13.13
N GLY A 3 0.58 -3.43 -13.31
CA GLY A 3 -0.75 -2.90 -13.04
C GLY A 3 -0.97 -1.45 -13.35
N ILE A 4 -2.25 -1.08 -13.25
CA ILE A 4 -2.74 0.29 -13.28
C ILE A 4 -3.29 0.64 -11.89
N TYR A 5 -2.72 1.67 -11.28
CA TYR A 5 -3.23 2.29 -10.07
C TYR A 5 -4.10 3.49 -10.43
N ILE A 6 -5.31 3.55 -9.90
CA ILE A 6 -6.26 4.66 -10.12
C ILE A 6 -6.49 5.34 -8.77
N HIS A 7 -5.99 6.57 -8.67
CA HIS A 7 -6.08 7.38 -7.47
C HIS A 7 -7.42 8.14 -7.42
N ILE A 8 -8.27 7.81 -6.45
CA ILE A 8 -9.54 8.49 -6.17
C ILE A 8 -9.34 9.48 -5.02
N PRO A 9 -9.23 10.79 -5.28
CA PRO A 9 -8.75 11.77 -4.30
C PRO A 9 -9.89 12.31 -3.41
N PHE A 10 -10.83 11.46 -3.00
CA PHE A 10 -12.01 11.86 -2.24
C PHE A 10 -12.20 11.00 -0.99
N CYS A 11 -12.50 11.65 0.13
CA CYS A 11 -12.87 10.99 1.39
C CYS A 11 -14.13 11.66 1.96
N LYS A 12 -15.00 10.92 2.63
CA LYS A 12 -16.09 11.55 3.41
C LYS A 12 -15.56 12.35 4.60
N GLN A 13 -14.48 11.85 5.21
CA GLN A 13 -13.91 12.41 6.43
C GLN A 13 -12.37 12.43 6.38
N ALA A 14 -11.78 13.45 6.98
CA ALA A 14 -10.33 13.57 7.12
C ALA A 14 -9.87 12.85 8.39
N CYS A 15 -9.21 11.69 8.24
CA CYS A 15 -8.60 10.97 9.36
C CYS A 15 -7.44 11.80 9.94
N HIS A 16 -7.29 11.82 11.26
CA HIS A 16 -6.32 12.69 11.92
C HIS A 16 -4.85 12.38 11.59
N TYR A 17 -4.55 11.13 11.22
CA TYR A 17 -3.19 10.65 10.92
C TYR A 17 -2.86 10.62 9.43
N CYS A 18 -3.84 10.77 8.54
CA CYS A 18 -3.67 10.50 7.12
C CYS A 18 -2.92 11.66 6.44
N ASP A 19 -1.82 11.34 5.75
CA ASP A 19 -1.04 12.29 4.94
C ASP A 19 -1.17 12.04 3.42
N PHE A 20 -2.09 11.16 3.01
CA PHE A 20 -2.37 10.97 1.60
C PHE A 20 -3.04 12.19 0.97
N HIS A 21 -2.93 12.29 -0.36
CA HIS A 21 -3.61 13.33 -1.11
C HIS A 21 -5.12 13.02 -1.22
N PHE A 22 -5.96 13.86 -0.62
CA PHE A 22 -7.42 13.70 -0.71
C PHE A 22 -8.15 15.05 -0.61
N SER A 23 -9.46 15.02 -0.87
CA SER A 23 -10.38 16.11 -0.63
C SER A 23 -11.67 15.60 0.01
N THR A 24 -12.22 16.36 0.95
CA THR A 24 -13.57 16.08 1.49
C THR A 24 -14.69 16.69 0.65
N GLY A 25 -14.35 17.50 -0.35
CA GLY A 25 -15.32 18.12 -1.26
C GLY A 25 -15.68 17.21 -2.43
N MET A 26 -16.93 16.70 -2.44
CA MET A 26 -17.42 15.77 -3.47
C MET A 26 -17.91 16.44 -4.76
N ALA A 27 -18.01 17.78 -4.80
CA ALA A 27 -18.62 18.53 -5.91
C ALA A 27 -17.99 18.25 -7.29
N LYS A 28 -16.72 17.82 -7.32
CA LYS A 28 -15.98 17.53 -8.55
C LYS A 28 -15.82 16.03 -8.84
N LYS A 29 -16.54 15.14 -8.14
CA LYS A 29 -16.45 13.68 -8.30
C LYS A 29 -16.61 13.24 -9.76
N GLY A 30 -17.72 13.60 -10.41
CA GLY A 30 -17.98 13.22 -11.80
C GLY A 30 -16.98 13.80 -12.81
N ALA A 31 -16.52 15.05 -12.60
CA ALA A 31 -15.48 15.66 -13.42
C ALA A 31 -14.13 14.91 -13.27
N MET A 32 -13.82 14.45 -12.06
CA MET A 32 -12.63 13.63 -11.80
C MET A 32 -12.72 12.28 -12.50
N VAL A 33 -13.83 11.55 -12.37
CA VAL A 33 -14.02 10.26 -13.08
C VAL A 33 -13.82 10.44 -14.58
N SER A 34 -14.37 11.50 -15.16
CA SER A 34 -14.19 11.83 -16.59
C SER A 34 -12.72 12.11 -16.94
N ALA A 35 -12.01 12.85 -16.09
CA ALA A 35 -10.59 13.14 -16.29
C ALA A 35 -9.71 11.89 -16.16
N LEU A 36 -10.00 10.98 -15.21
CA LEU A 36 -9.28 9.71 -15.07
C LEU A 36 -9.42 8.84 -16.34
N LYS A 37 -10.63 8.75 -16.91
CA LYS A 37 -10.87 8.08 -18.20
C LYS A 37 -10.08 8.74 -19.33
N LYS A 38 -10.02 10.07 -19.34
CA LYS A 38 -9.26 10.80 -20.36
C LYS A 38 -7.75 10.58 -20.22
N GLU A 39 -7.21 10.56 -19.01
CA GLU A 39 -5.80 10.23 -18.79
C GLU A 39 -5.48 8.80 -19.28
N LEU A 40 -6.33 7.82 -18.96
CA LEU A 40 -6.18 6.44 -19.47
C LEU A 40 -6.09 6.40 -21.00
N GLU A 41 -6.90 7.19 -21.71
CA GLU A 41 -6.86 7.31 -23.16
C GLU A 41 -5.57 7.98 -23.66
N LEU A 42 -5.16 9.08 -23.04
CA LEU A 42 -3.96 9.84 -23.42
C LEU A 42 -2.68 9.00 -23.26
N ARG A 43 -2.66 8.10 -22.29
CA ARG A 43 -1.49 7.28 -21.93
C ARG A 43 -1.50 5.87 -22.52
N LYS A 44 -2.46 5.55 -23.39
CA LYS A 44 -2.62 4.20 -23.96
C LYS A 44 -1.34 3.63 -24.61
N GLU A 45 -0.54 4.49 -25.26
CA GLU A 45 0.69 4.07 -25.93
C GLU A 45 1.77 3.61 -24.93
N GLU A 46 1.75 4.09 -23.66
CA GLU A 46 2.66 3.62 -22.61
C GLU A 46 2.42 2.15 -22.24
N GLY A 47 1.22 1.63 -22.48
CA GLY A 47 0.84 0.24 -22.16
C GLY A 47 0.61 -0.66 -23.36
N LYS A 48 0.98 -0.22 -24.58
CA LYS A 48 0.65 -0.94 -25.82
C LYS A 48 1.28 -2.33 -25.93
N ASP A 49 2.51 -2.48 -25.46
CA ASP A 49 3.29 -3.72 -25.56
C ASP A 49 3.31 -4.51 -24.24
N GLU A 50 2.39 -4.16 -23.32
CA GLU A 50 2.38 -4.67 -21.96
C GLU A 50 1.00 -5.24 -21.62
N VAL A 51 0.96 -6.41 -21.00
CA VAL A 51 -0.28 -6.97 -20.44
C VAL A 51 -0.44 -6.47 -19.01
N ILE A 52 -1.62 -5.93 -18.66
CA ILE A 52 -1.99 -5.45 -17.33
C ILE A 52 -2.45 -6.64 -16.47
N GLU A 53 -1.72 -6.92 -15.37
CA GLU A 53 -2.06 -8.01 -14.45
C GLU A 53 -2.97 -7.56 -13.29
N THR A 54 -2.92 -6.28 -12.91
CA THR A 54 -3.70 -5.72 -11.81
C THR A 54 -4.33 -4.36 -12.13
N ILE A 55 -5.52 -4.12 -11.57
CA ILE A 55 -6.17 -2.80 -11.55
C ILE A 55 -6.46 -2.49 -10.08
N TYR A 56 -5.88 -1.42 -9.57
CA TYR A 56 -5.96 -1.08 -8.15
C TYR A 56 -6.58 0.30 -7.97
N PHE A 57 -7.72 0.36 -7.32
CA PHE A 57 -8.33 1.62 -6.89
C PHE A 57 -7.89 1.94 -5.47
N GLY A 58 -7.23 3.08 -5.28
CA GLY A 58 -6.82 3.57 -3.96
C GLY A 58 -6.83 5.09 -3.85
N GLY A 59 -6.20 5.63 -2.81
CA GLY A 59 -5.95 7.06 -2.66
C GLY A 59 -6.63 7.65 -1.43
N GLY A 60 -7.67 8.46 -1.65
CA GLY A 60 -8.56 8.87 -0.57
C GLY A 60 -9.41 7.69 -0.10
N THR A 61 -10.58 7.52 -0.69
CA THR A 61 -11.43 6.35 -0.47
C THR A 61 -12.22 6.05 -1.73
N PRO A 62 -11.79 5.07 -2.56
CA PRO A 62 -12.48 4.71 -3.80
C PRO A 62 -13.92 4.27 -3.66
N SER A 63 -14.31 3.69 -2.52
CA SER A 63 -15.69 3.24 -2.26
C SER A 63 -16.73 4.35 -2.24
N VAL A 64 -16.33 5.62 -2.23
CA VAL A 64 -17.23 6.77 -2.40
C VAL A 64 -17.77 6.92 -3.84
N LEU A 65 -17.15 6.22 -4.80
CA LEU A 65 -17.67 6.12 -6.16
C LEU A 65 -18.85 5.14 -6.20
N ASP A 66 -19.83 5.43 -7.05
CA ASP A 66 -20.93 4.51 -7.34
C ASP A 66 -20.42 3.32 -8.15
N THR A 67 -21.11 2.18 -8.10
CA THR A 67 -20.61 0.94 -8.72
C THR A 67 -20.54 1.09 -10.25
N SER A 68 -21.44 1.88 -10.83
CA SER A 68 -21.38 2.27 -12.23
C SER A 68 -20.12 3.08 -12.58
N GLU A 69 -19.72 4.03 -11.73
CA GLU A 69 -18.50 4.84 -11.95
C GLU A 69 -17.25 3.96 -11.89
N ILE A 70 -17.20 2.99 -10.97
CA ILE A 70 -16.12 2.00 -10.87
C ILE A 70 -16.07 1.15 -12.15
N ASN A 71 -17.22 0.62 -12.59
CA ASN A 71 -17.32 -0.18 -13.81
C ASN A 71 -16.91 0.61 -15.06
N ASP A 72 -17.27 1.89 -15.13
CA ASP A 72 -16.89 2.76 -16.25
C ASP A 72 -15.38 2.98 -16.31
N LEU A 73 -14.71 3.10 -15.16
CA LEU A 73 -13.25 3.21 -15.10
C LEU A 73 -12.57 1.89 -15.50
N ILE A 74 -13.06 0.76 -14.98
CA ILE A 74 -12.57 -0.58 -15.39
C ILE A 74 -12.76 -0.76 -16.90
N GLY A 75 -13.94 -0.47 -17.44
CA GLY A 75 -14.22 -0.55 -18.88
C GLY A 75 -13.30 0.36 -19.71
N SER A 76 -12.95 1.54 -19.18
CA SER A 76 -11.98 2.43 -19.81
C SER A 76 -10.58 1.82 -19.85
N VAL A 77 -10.16 1.07 -18.82
CA VAL A 77 -8.90 0.32 -18.86
C VAL A 77 -8.95 -0.74 -19.97
N TYR A 78 -9.98 -1.60 -19.98
CA TYR A 78 -10.13 -2.65 -21.00
C TYR A 78 -10.21 -2.11 -22.44
N SER A 79 -10.72 -0.88 -22.63
CA SER A 79 -10.82 -0.25 -23.94
C SER A 79 -9.49 0.29 -24.48
N ASN A 80 -8.51 0.54 -23.61
CA ASN A 80 -7.24 1.18 -23.97
C ASN A 80 -6.03 0.27 -23.81
N TYR A 81 -6.13 -0.81 -23.04
CA TYR A 81 -5.00 -1.66 -22.66
C TYR A 81 -5.33 -3.14 -22.82
N GLN A 82 -4.32 -3.96 -23.08
CA GLN A 82 -4.46 -5.41 -22.98
C GLN A 82 -4.44 -5.82 -21.51
N VAL A 83 -5.54 -6.42 -21.04
CA VAL A 83 -5.67 -6.92 -19.66
C VAL A 83 -5.53 -8.43 -19.67
N ALA A 84 -4.86 -8.98 -18.65
CA ALA A 84 -4.76 -10.42 -18.46
C ALA A 84 -6.15 -11.07 -18.32
N GLU A 85 -6.26 -12.36 -18.63
CA GLU A 85 -7.53 -13.10 -18.54
C GLU A 85 -8.12 -13.11 -17.11
N ASN A 86 -7.26 -13.20 -16.10
CA ASN A 86 -7.63 -13.27 -14.69
C ASN A 86 -6.89 -12.20 -13.86
N PRO A 87 -7.19 -10.90 -14.08
CA PRO A 87 -6.50 -9.82 -13.39
C PRO A 87 -6.96 -9.72 -11.93
N GLU A 88 -6.10 -9.25 -11.04
CA GLU A 88 -6.55 -8.81 -9.70
C GLU A 88 -7.11 -7.38 -9.81
N ILE A 89 -8.40 -7.21 -9.52
CA ILE A 89 -9.07 -5.91 -9.49
C ILE A 89 -9.42 -5.60 -8.03
N THR A 90 -8.63 -4.73 -7.41
CA THR A 90 -8.76 -4.36 -6.01
C THR A 90 -9.48 -3.03 -5.85
N LEU A 91 -10.45 -2.98 -4.94
CA LEU A 91 -11.07 -1.75 -4.45
C LEU A 91 -10.73 -1.52 -2.97
N GLU A 92 -10.01 -0.44 -2.66
CA GLU A 92 -9.95 0.07 -1.29
C GLU A 92 -11.31 0.65 -0.87
N ALA A 93 -11.72 0.35 0.37
CA ALA A 93 -13.01 0.78 0.88
C ALA A 93 -12.99 1.08 2.38
N ASN A 94 -13.88 1.99 2.80
CA ASN A 94 -14.20 2.15 4.22
C ASN A 94 -15.50 1.41 4.57
N PRO A 95 -15.65 0.93 5.81
CA PRO A 95 -16.88 0.25 6.24
C PRO A 95 -18.17 1.05 6.00
N ASP A 96 -18.15 2.36 6.22
CA ASP A 96 -19.33 3.23 6.09
C ASP A 96 -19.75 3.51 4.63
N ASP A 97 -18.92 3.12 3.65
CA ASP A 97 -19.26 3.17 2.22
C ASP A 97 -19.81 1.84 1.69
N LEU A 98 -19.59 0.75 2.42
CA LEU A 98 -19.93 -0.61 2.00
C LEU A 98 -21.26 -1.05 2.60
N SER A 99 -22.35 -0.41 2.15
CA SER A 99 -23.69 -0.92 2.44
C SER A 99 -23.87 -2.33 1.87
N LYS A 100 -24.83 -3.09 2.41
CA LYS A 100 -25.17 -4.42 1.88
C LYS A 100 -25.49 -4.38 0.38
N GLU A 101 -26.24 -3.39 -0.06
CA GLU A 101 -26.59 -3.19 -1.48
C GLU A 101 -25.33 -2.93 -2.30
N LYS A 102 -24.41 -2.11 -1.79
CA LYS A 102 -23.14 -1.81 -2.45
C LYS A 102 -22.27 -3.06 -2.59
N ILE A 103 -22.15 -3.87 -1.55
CA ILE A 103 -21.40 -5.14 -1.57
C ILE A 103 -21.99 -6.09 -2.62
N VAL A 104 -23.32 -6.24 -2.66
CA VAL A 104 -24.01 -7.08 -3.66
C VAL A 104 -23.85 -6.56 -5.09
N GLN A 105 -23.77 -5.25 -5.28
CA GLN A 105 -23.49 -4.67 -6.60
C GLN A 105 -22.03 -4.92 -7.00
N LEU A 106 -21.08 -4.72 -6.08
CA LEU A 106 -19.66 -4.95 -6.33
C LEU A 106 -19.36 -6.43 -6.62
N SER A 107 -20.04 -7.37 -5.98
CA SER A 107 -19.85 -8.81 -6.25
C SER A 107 -20.33 -9.26 -7.63
N LYS A 108 -21.13 -8.41 -8.29
CA LYS A 108 -21.57 -8.58 -9.69
C LYS A 108 -20.72 -7.74 -10.67
N SER A 109 -19.73 -7.02 -10.15
CA SER A 109 -18.79 -6.23 -10.93
C SER A 109 -17.51 -7.02 -11.22
N PRO A 110 -16.60 -6.52 -12.08
CA PRO A 110 -15.29 -7.13 -12.25
C PRO A 110 -14.36 -7.04 -11.02
N VAL A 111 -14.70 -6.23 -10.00
CA VAL A 111 -13.93 -6.17 -8.75
C VAL A 111 -13.94 -7.55 -8.10
N ASN A 112 -12.75 -8.09 -7.80
CA ASN A 112 -12.60 -9.42 -7.23
C ASN A 112 -11.73 -9.45 -5.96
N ARG A 113 -11.30 -8.27 -5.48
CA ARG A 113 -10.62 -8.11 -4.19
C ARG A 113 -11.08 -6.83 -3.49
N LEU A 114 -11.35 -6.91 -2.19
CA LEU A 114 -11.62 -5.76 -1.32
C LEU A 114 -10.46 -5.53 -0.34
N SER A 115 -10.09 -4.27 -0.11
CA SER A 115 -9.20 -3.86 0.99
C SER A 115 -9.96 -2.90 1.90
N ILE A 116 -10.34 -3.35 3.10
CA ILE A 116 -11.26 -2.62 3.97
C ILE A 116 -10.47 -1.95 5.11
N GLY A 117 -10.49 -0.62 5.14
CA GLY A 117 -9.79 0.19 6.13
C GLY A 117 -10.45 0.20 7.50
N VAL A 118 -10.32 -0.87 8.29
CA VAL A 118 -10.96 -1.01 9.62
C VAL A 118 -10.22 -0.20 10.71
N GLN A 119 -8.90 -0.27 10.68
CA GLN A 119 -7.92 0.36 11.58
C GLN A 119 -7.93 -0.15 13.02
N SER A 120 -9.10 -0.24 13.68
CA SER A 120 -9.26 -0.82 15.01
C SER A 120 -10.71 -1.27 15.25
N PHE A 121 -10.89 -2.29 16.09
CA PHE A 121 -12.16 -2.75 16.62
C PHE A 121 -12.47 -2.15 18.01
N PHE A 122 -11.85 -1.03 18.36
CA PHE A 122 -12.13 -0.29 19.60
C PHE A 122 -12.53 1.15 19.30
N GLU A 123 -13.69 1.55 19.82
CA GLU A 123 -14.31 2.85 19.53
C GLU A 123 -13.36 4.03 19.85
N GLN A 124 -12.69 3.99 21.00
CA GLN A 124 -11.74 5.02 21.41
C GLN A 124 -10.59 5.24 20.40
N ASP A 125 -10.17 4.19 19.69
CA ASP A 125 -9.11 4.30 18.68
C ASP A 125 -9.67 4.95 17.41
N LEU A 126 -10.89 4.57 17.00
CA LEU A 126 -11.59 5.13 15.84
C LEU A 126 -11.91 6.62 16.03
N GLU A 127 -12.41 7.00 17.22
CA GLU A 127 -12.65 8.39 17.61
C GLU A 127 -11.36 9.22 17.61
N MET A 128 -10.28 8.69 18.21
CA MET A 128 -8.98 9.37 18.21
C MET A 128 -8.46 9.60 16.79
N MET A 129 -8.65 8.63 15.90
CA MET A 129 -8.25 8.73 14.49
C MET A 129 -9.22 9.53 13.63
N ASN A 130 -10.38 9.94 14.15
CA ASN A 130 -11.47 10.57 13.40
C ASN A 130 -11.90 9.73 12.21
N ARG A 131 -12.21 8.46 12.46
CA ARG A 131 -12.83 7.56 11.47
C ARG A 131 -14.32 7.87 11.32
N ALA A 132 -14.84 7.69 10.10
CA ALA A 132 -16.26 7.94 9.80
C ALA A 132 -17.16 6.79 10.27
N HIS A 133 -16.59 5.58 10.35
CA HIS A 133 -17.27 4.37 10.79
C HIS A 133 -17.04 4.11 12.29
N ASN A 134 -17.98 3.42 12.91
CA ASN A 134 -17.85 2.88 14.27
C ASN A 134 -17.50 1.37 14.28
N THR A 135 -17.23 0.83 15.46
CA THR A 135 -16.87 -0.59 15.62
C THR A 135 -17.92 -1.55 15.07
N LYS A 136 -19.20 -1.32 15.36
CA LYS A 136 -20.30 -2.17 14.90
C LYS A 136 -20.40 -2.19 13.37
N GLU A 137 -20.31 -1.03 12.72
CA GLU A 137 -20.33 -0.90 11.26
C GLU A 137 -19.16 -1.65 10.62
N ALA A 138 -17.96 -1.59 11.21
CA ALA A 138 -16.82 -2.36 10.73
C ALA A 138 -17.08 -3.87 10.79
N GLU A 139 -17.61 -4.38 11.90
CA GLU A 139 -17.89 -5.81 12.05
C GLU A 139 -18.99 -6.29 11.08
N GLU A 140 -20.10 -5.55 10.98
CA GLU A 140 -21.20 -5.87 10.07
C GLU A 140 -20.77 -5.84 8.60
N CYS A 141 -19.94 -4.86 8.23
CA CYS A 141 -19.37 -4.73 6.89
C CYS A 141 -18.52 -5.95 6.51
N ILE A 142 -17.59 -6.37 7.39
CA ILE A 142 -16.71 -7.51 7.11
C ILE A 142 -17.52 -8.81 7.01
N LEU A 143 -18.48 -9.02 7.92
CA LEU A 143 -19.36 -10.19 7.90
C LEU A 143 -20.19 -10.25 6.62
N GLU A 144 -20.70 -9.13 6.13
CA GLU A 144 -21.44 -9.12 4.87
C GLU A 144 -20.51 -9.32 3.66
N ALA A 145 -19.34 -8.66 3.63
CA ALA A 145 -18.40 -8.75 2.53
C ALA A 145 -17.88 -10.18 2.32
N THR A 146 -17.54 -10.89 3.40
CA THR A 146 -17.07 -12.29 3.38
C THR A 146 -18.08 -13.30 2.80
N ARG A 147 -19.35 -12.92 2.66
CA ARG A 147 -20.36 -13.76 2.00
C ARG A 147 -20.29 -13.71 0.48
N PHE A 148 -19.61 -12.71 -0.08
CA PHE A 148 -19.58 -12.44 -1.51
C PHE A 148 -18.17 -12.37 -2.09
N PHE A 149 -17.15 -12.16 -1.27
CA PHE A 149 -15.75 -12.07 -1.69
C PHE A 149 -14.89 -13.04 -0.90
N ASP A 150 -14.18 -13.91 -1.60
CA ASP A 150 -13.20 -14.79 -0.99
C ASP A 150 -11.87 -14.06 -0.74
N ASN A 151 -11.52 -13.08 -1.58
CA ASN A 151 -10.27 -12.31 -1.46
C ASN A 151 -10.53 -10.95 -0.80
N ILE A 152 -10.46 -10.93 0.53
CA ILE A 152 -10.65 -9.73 1.35
C ILE A 152 -9.40 -9.50 2.20
N SER A 153 -8.98 -8.24 2.24
CA SER A 153 -8.06 -7.73 3.25
C SER A 153 -8.79 -6.77 4.19
N ILE A 154 -8.36 -6.73 5.45
CA ILE A 154 -8.60 -5.57 6.30
C ILE A 154 -7.28 -4.90 6.64
N ASP A 155 -7.32 -3.60 6.85
CA ASP A 155 -6.17 -2.82 7.31
C ASP A 155 -6.33 -2.50 8.80
N LEU A 156 -5.28 -2.75 9.59
CA LEU A 156 -5.22 -2.47 11.03
C LEU A 156 -4.06 -1.53 11.36
N ILE A 157 -4.21 -0.68 12.36
CA ILE A 157 -3.14 0.21 12.83
C ILE A 157 -2.72 -0.17 14.24
N TYR A 158 -1.41 -0.35 14.45
CA TYR A 158 -0.79 -0.60 15.76
C TYR A 158 0.11 0.57 16.19
N GLY A 159 0.66 0.51 17.40
CA GLY A 159 1.44 1.62 17.96
C GLY A 159 0.59 2.84 18.33
N ILE A 160 -0.72 2.68 18.44
CA ILE A 160 -1.65 3.76 18.81
C ILE A 160 -1.39 4.21 20.26
N PRO A 161 -1.21 5.51 20.53
CA PRO A 161 -0.98 6.04 21.88
C PRO A 161 -2.00 5.52 22.91
N GLY A 162 -1.51 4.84 23.94
CA GLY A 162 -2.34 4.30 25.02
C GLY A 162 -3.02 2.97 24.70
N MET A 163 -2.74 2.35 23.55
CA MET A 163 -3.14 0.98 23.26
C MET A 163 -2.24 0.01 24.02
N SER A 164 -2.83 -0.84 24.86
CA SER A 164 -2.07 -1.88 25.56
C SER A 164 -1.86 -3.12 24.68
N ASN A 165 -0.86 -3.93 25.01
CA ASN A 165 -0.64 -5.24 24.37
C ASN A 165 -1.88 -6.15 24.45
N LYS A 166 -2.65 -6.07 25.54
CA LYS A 166 -3.91 -6.82 25.71
C LYS A 166 -4.96 -6.35 24.70
N ARG A 167 -5.15 -5.04 24.55
CA ARG A 167 -6.09 -4.46 23.58
C ARG A 167 -5.67 -4.76 22.15
N TRP A 168 -4.37 -4.69 21.85
CA TRP A 168 -3.85 -5.04 20.54
C TRP A 168 -4.05 -6.52 20.20
N ARG A 169 -3.78 -7.43 21.14
CA ARG A 169 -4.09 -8.87 20.98
C ARG A 169 -5.56 -9.10 20.67
N GLN A 170 -6.47 -8.44 21.39
CA GLN A 170 -7.91 -8.54 21.14
C GLN A 170 -8.30 -8.03 19.74
N ASN A 171 -7.67 -6.96 19.24
CA ASN A 171 -7.84 -6.49 17.86
C ASN A 171 -7.48 -7.58 16.84
N ILE A 172 -6.32 -8.22 17.02
CA ILE A 172 -5.84 -9.29 16.11
C ILE A 172 -6.77 -10.51 16.18
N GLU A 173 -7.13 -10.95 17.38
CA GLU A 173 -8.04 -12.08 17.59
C GLU A 173 -9.42 -11.81 16.98
N LYS A 174 -9.91 -10.57 17.07
CA LYS A 174 -11.15 -10.15 16.41
C LYS A 174 -11.03 -10.20 14.89
N ALA A 175 -9.94 -9.70 14.31
CA ALA A 175 -9.68 -9.79 12.87
C ALA A 175 -9.69 -11.25 12.38
N LEU A 176 -8.99 -12.13 13.10
CA LEU A 176 -8.92 -13.57 12.80
C LEU A 176 -10.29 -14.26 12.88
N SER A 177 -11.17 -13.81 13.77
CA SER A 177 -12.51 -14.40 13.94
C SER A 177 -13.40 -14.29 12.69
N PHE A 178 -13.09 -13.38 11.77
CA PHE A 178 -13.81 -13.24 10.49
C PHE A 178 -13.32 -14.22 9.41
N GLY A 179 -12.23 -14.96 9.63
CA GLY A 179 -11.72 -15.94 8.66
C GLY A 179 -11.16 -15.35 7.37
N ILE A 180 -10.93 -14.04 7.29
CA ILE A 180 -10.40 -13.33 6.12
C ILE A 180 -8.98 -13.81 5.76
N PRO A 181 -8.62 -13.96 4.48
CA PRO A 181 -7.33 -14.57 4.12
C PRO A 181 -6.15 -13.60 4.13
N HIS A 182 -6.39 -12.29 4.28
CA HIS A 182 -5.34 -11.27 4.26
C HIS A 182 -5.58 -10.20 5.32
N ILE A 183 -4.51 -9.76 5.97
CA ILE A 183 -4.49 -8.67 6.94
C ILE A 183 -3.29 -7.78 6.60
N SER A 184 -3.54 -6.51 6.30
CA SER A 184 -2.49 -5.50 6.28
C SER A 184 -2.45 -4.83 7.66
N SER A 185 -1.26 -4.56 8.19
CA SER A 185 -1.14 -3.83 9.44
C SER A 185 0.05 -2.87 9.45
N TYR A 186 -0.23 -1.63 9.81
CA TYR A 186 0.71 -0.52 9.74
C TYR A 186 0.98 0.04 11.13
N ALA A 187 2.23 0.44 11.39
CA ALA A 187 2.54 1.26 12.55
C ALA A 187 1.90 2.64 12.37
N LEU A 188 1.32 3.21 13.43
CA LEU A 188 0.89 4.59 13.42
C LEU A 188 2.12 5.52 13.35
N THR A 189 2.28 6.20 12.24
CA THR A 189 3.31 7.23 12.06
C THR A 189 2.73 8.63 12.26
N VAL A 190 3.60 9.61 12.52
CA VAL A 190 3.22 11.01 12.75
C VAL A 190 3.84 11.88 11.68
N GLU A 191 3.05 12.25 10.67
CA GLU A 191 3.52 13.12 9.59
C GLU A 191 3.35 14.61 9.94
N PRO A 192 4.34 15.48 9.64
CA PRO A 192 4.39 16.86 10.14
C PRO A 192 3.16 17.73 9.85
N LYS A 193 2.43 17.45 8.76
CA LYS A 193 1.28 18.25 8.30
C LYS A 193 -0.08 17.74 8.78
N THR A 194 -0.10 16.67 9.57
CA THR A 194 -1.35 16.01 10.00
C THR A 194 -1.97 16.67 11.24
N ALA A 195 -3.25 16.39 11.48
CA ALA A 195 -3.91 16.82 12.72
C ALA A 195 -3.30 16.13 13.95
N LEU A 196 -2.90 14.86 13.81
CA LEU A 196 -2.24 14.09 14.87
C LEU A 196 -0.94 14.75 15.32
N ALA A 197 -0.07 15.17 14.40
CA ALA A 197 1.17 15.89 14.73
C ALA A 197 0.87 17.18 15.54
N ASN A 198 -0.17 17.91 15.15
CA ASN A 198 -0.62 19.10 15.87
C ASN A 198 -1.18 18.78 17.26
N PHE A 199 -1.88 17.65 17.44
CA PHE A 199 -2.39 17.24 18.74
C PHE A 199 -1.29 16.79 19.69
N ILE A 200 -0.29 16.06 19.20
CA ILE A 200 0.89 15.67 19.98
C ILE A 200 1.68 16.90 20.41
N LYS A 201 1.95 17.83 19.47
CA LYS A 201 2.63 19.11 19.77
C LYS A 201 1.91 19.93 20.85
N LYS A 202 0.58 19.85 20.91
CA LYS A 202 -0.26 20.54 21.91
C LYS A 202 -0.48 19.73 23.20
N GLY A 203 0.09 18.54 23.32
CA GLY A 203 -0.08 17.65 24.47
C GLY A 203 -1.48 17.04 24.61
N LYS A 204 -2.31 17.10 23.56
CA LYS A 204 -3.67 16.51 23.55
C LYS A 204 -3.65 14.99 23.35
N VAL A 205 -2.65 14.51 22.61
CA VAL A 205 -2.40 13.08 22.37
C VAL A 205 -0.97 12.81 22.80
N LYS A 206 -0.71 11.65 23.42
CA LYS A 206 0.66 11.27 23.80
C LYS A 206 1.50 11.03 22.54
N PRO A 207 2.82 11.30 22.59
CA PRO A 207 3.74 10.88 21.53
C PRO A 207 3.65 9.38 21.26
N ILE A 208 4.03 8.97 20.05
CA ILE A 208 4.22 7.55 19.71
C ILE A 208 5.36 6.99 20.56
N ASP A 209 5.21 5.73 20.98
CA ASP A 209 6.22 4.97 21.70
C ASP A 209 6.72 3.82 20.81
N ASP A 210 7.94 3.97 20.29
CA ASP A 210 8.55 3.00 19.37
C ASP A 210 8.74 1.62 20.02
N ALA A 211 9.00 1.57 21.33
CA ALA A 211 9.13 0.31 22.05
C ALA A 211 7.78 -0.41 22.12
N GLN A 212 6.69 0.34 22.36
CA GLN A 212 5.34 -0.20 22.28
C GLN A 212 4.97 -0.67 20.87
N ALA A 213 5.26 0.13 19.84
CA ALA A 213 5.03 -0.25 18.44
C ALA A 213 5.79 -1.53 18.07
N GLN A 214 7.05 -1.68 18.50
CA GLN A 214 7.84 -2.89 18.32
C GLN A 214 7.19 -4.11 18.99
N MET A 215 6.75 -3.97 20.23
CA MET A 215 6.05 -5.04 20.95
C MET A 215 4.76 -5.44 20.22
N HIS A 216 3.99 -4.47 19.72
CA HIS A 216 2.77 -4.72 18.97
C HIS A 216 3.05 -5.44 17.64
N PHE A 217 4.09 -5.05 16.92
CA PHE A 217 4.52 -5.73 15.70
C PHE A 217 4.90 -7.19 15.97
N HIS A 218 5.70 -7.47 16.99
CA HIS A 218 6.07 -8.84 17.33
C HIS A 218 4.87 -9.69 17.75
N LEU A 219 3.94 -9.11 18.51
CA LEU A 219 2.69 -9.76 18.88
C LEU A 219 1.83 -10.11 17.66
N LEU A 220 1.69 -9.18 16.71
CA LEU A 220 0.99 -9.39 15.45
C LEU A 220 1.65 -10.53 14.66
N PHE A 221 2.96 -10.45 14.46
CA PHE A 221 3.72 -11.44 13.72
C PHE A 221 3.53 -12.85 14.31
N ASP A 222 3.65 -12.99 15.62
CA ASP A 222 3.57 -14.29 16.30
C ASP A 222 2.18 -14.89 16.27
N VAL A 223 1.15 -14.06 16.43
CA VAL A 223 -0.24 -14.53 16.37
C VAL A 223 -0.61 -14.92 14.94
N LEU A 224 -0.34 -14.07 13.94
CA LEU A 224 -0.75 -14.34 12.57
C LEU A 224 0.03 -15.52 11.94
N THR A 225 1.33 -15.64 12.19
CA THR A 225 2.12 -16.78 11.67
C THR A 225 1.69 -18.10 12.29
N LYS A 226 1.31 -18.11 13.57
CA LYS A 226 0.74 -19.29 14.22
C LYS A 226 -0.59 -19.73 13.57
N GLU A 227 -1.39 -18.78 13.10
CA GLU A 227 -2.65 -19.04 12.40
C GLU A 227 -2.48 -19.28 10.88
N GLY A 228 -1.24 -19.45 10.41
CA GLY A 228 -0.93 -19.83 9.03
C GLY A 228 -0.89 -18.69 8.02
N TYR A 229 -0.73 -17.44 8.48
CA TYR A 229 -0.47 -16.30 7.59
C TYR A 229 1.03 -16.10 7.40
N ASP A 230 1.44 -15.90 6.15
CA ASP A 230 2.80 -15.53 5.83
C ASP A 230 2.96 -14.01 5.86
N CYS A 231 3.96 -13.53 6.59
CA CYS A 231 4.44 -12.15 6.51
C CYS A 231 5.31 -12.00 5.25
N TYR A 232 4.67 -11.89 4.09
CA TYR A 232 5.34 -11.81 2.79
C TYR A 232 5.92 -10.41 2.52
N GLU A 233 5.40 -9.39 3.20
CA GLU A 233 5.98 -8.05 3.31
C GLU A 233 5.76 -7.54 4.75
N VAL A 234 6.58 -6.60 5.23
CA VAL A 234 6.55 -6.11 6.64
C VAL A 234 5.16 -5.77 7.13
N SER A 235 4.36 -5.09 6.33
CA SER A 235 3.02 -4.65 6.71
C SER A 235 1.93 -5.59 6.22
N ASN A 236 2.24 -6.66 5.48
CA ASN A 236 1.23 -7.49 4.83
C ASN A 236 1.36 -8.98 5.19
N PHE A 237 0.24 -9.53 5.66
CA PHE A 237 0.09 -10.91 6.07
C PHE A 237 -0.99 -11.56 5.21
N GLY A 238 -0.65 -12.63 4.50
CA GLY A 238 -1.59 -13.34 3.64
C GLY A 238 -1.49 -14.84 3.83
N LYS A 239 -2.59 -15.55 3.71
CA LYS A 239 -2.56 -17.01 3.52
C LYS A 239 -1.97 -17.34 2.14
N PRO A 240 -1.37 -18.53 1.95
CA PRO A 240 -0.91 -18.98 0.64
C PRO A 240 -2.01 -18.84 -0.42
N GLY A 241 -1.67 -18.20 -1.55
CA GLY A 241 -2.62 -17.91 -2.64
C GLY A 241 -3.38 -16.59 -2.51
N TYR A 242 -3.30 -15.88 -1.38
CA TYR A 242 -4.01 -14.63 -1.11
C TYR A 242 -3.09 -13.42 -0.91
N TYR A 243 -1.83 -13.51 -1.33
CA TYR A 243 -0.97 -12.33 -1.37
C TYR A 243 -1.53 -11.35 -2.39
N SER A 244 -1.56 -10.06 -2.06
CA SER A 244 -1.99 -9.04 -3.02
C SER A 244 -1.03 -9.03 -4.20
N LYS A 245 -1.53 -9.33 -5.40
CA LYS A 245 -0.72 -9.32 -6.62
C LYS A 245 -0.21 -7.91 -6.89
N ASN A 246 -1.03 -6.89 -6.66
CA ASN A 246 -0.66 -5.49 -6.87
C ASN A 246 0.45 -5.05 -5.91
N ASN A 247 0.29 -5.31 -4.62
CA ASN A 247 1.32 -4.98 -3.62
C ASN A 247 2.63 -5.72 -3.92
N THR A 248 2.55 -7.03 -4.16
CA THR A 248 3.71 -7.87 -4.49
C THR A 248 4.48 -7.32 -5.69
N ALA A 249 3.78 -6.82 -6.71
CA ALA A 249 4.42 -6.25 -7.88
C ALA A 249 5.25 -5.00 -7.58
N TYR A 250 4.77 -4.09 -6.73
CA TYR A 250 5.54 -2.92 -6.30
C TYR A 250 6.80 -3.33 -5.56
N TRP A 251 6.69 -4.29 -4.64
CA TRP A 251 7.82 -4.79 -3.86
C TRP A 251 8.85 -5.59 -4.67
N LEU A 252 8.46 -6.12 -5.83
CA LEU A 252 9.35 -6.78 -6.77
C LEU A 252 9.90 -5.83 -7.85
N GLY A 253 9.58 -4.53 -7.78
CA GLY A 253 10.05 -3.51 -8.71
C GLY A 253 9.49 -3.68 -10.13
N LYS A 254 8.29 -4.24 -10.28
CA LYS A 254 7.62 -4.31 -11.59
C LYS A 254 7.12 -2.92 -12.02
N LYS A 255 7.04 -2.70 -13.34
CA LYS A 255 6.52 -1.46 -13.93
C LYS A 255 5.03 -1.27 -13.65
N TYR A 256 4.57 -0.05 -13.41
CA TYR A 256 3.16 0.28 -13.21
C TYR A 256 2.83 1.71 -13.66
N MET A 257 1.56 1.95 -14.00
CA MET A 257 1.02 3.27 -14.31
C MET A 257 0.11 3.75 -13.20
N GLY A 258 0.38 4.93 -12.66
CA GLY A 258 -0.52 5.65 -11.77
C GLY A 258 -1.32 6.70 -12.53
N ILE A 259 -2.64 6.65 -12.37
CA ILE A 259 -3.64 7.50 -13.00
C ILE A 259 -4.32 8.33 -11.90
N GLY A 260 -4.54 9.61 -12.15
CA GLY A 260 -5.15 10.54 -11.20
C GLY A 260 -4.15 11.42 -10.47
N PRO A 261 -4.63 12.44 -9.72
CA PRO A 261 -3.76 13.39 -9.03
C PRO A 261 -2.92 12.67 -7.98
N SER A 262 -1.67 13.10 -7.82
CA SER A 262 -0.65 12.47 -6.95
C SER A 262 -0.26 11.02 -7.28
N ALA A 263 -0.87 10.40 -8.29
CA ALA A 263 -0.56 9.01 -8.64
C ALA A 263 0.86 8.90 -9.19
N HIS A 264 1.60 7.92 -8.68
CA HIS A 264 2.97 7.62 -9.12
C HIS A 264 2.98 6.52 -10.19
N SER A 265 3.94 6.59 -11.10
CA SER A 265 4.22 5.60 -12.15
C SER A 265 5.69 5.20 -12.13
N TYR A 266 6.01 4.00 -12.59
CA TYR A 266 7.38 3.52 -12.78
C TYR A 266 7.46 2.67 -14.05
N ASP A 267 8.35 3.03 -14.98
CA ASP A 267 8.50 2.33 -16.26
C ASP A 267 9.72 1.40 -16.33
N GLY A 268 10.46 1.23 -15.22
CA GLY A 268 11.72 0.48 -15.14
C GLY A 268 12.97 1.36 -15.22
N GLU A 269 12.83 2.56 -15.76
CA GLU A 269 13.93 3.52 -15.96
C GLU A 269 13.64 4.86 -15.26
N ARG A 270 12.40 5.30 -15.31
CA ARG A 270 11.91 6.58 -14.82
C ARG A 270 10.79 6.37 -13.85
N ARG A 271 10.74 7.23 -12.84
CA ARG A 271 9.55 7.42 -12.00
C ARG A 271 8.85 8.68 -12.46
N GLY A 272 7.53 8.68 -12.38
CA GLY A 272 6.70 9.84 -12.66
C GLY A 272 5.61 10.00 -11.62
N TRP A 273 5.13 11.22 -11.41
CA TRP A 273 3.98 11.47 -10.56
C TRP A 273 3.15 12.65 -11.05
N ASN A 274 1.84 12.46 -11.02
CA ASN A 274 0.90 13.50 -11.34
C ASN A 274 0.85 14.59 -10.25
N ILE A 275 0.50 15.80 -10.65
CA ILE A 275 0.35 16.93 -9.73
C ILE A 275 -0.62 16.58 -8.58
N ASN A 276 -0.22 16.88 -7.34
CA ASN A 276 -1.02 16.69 -6.12
C ASN A 276 -2.02 17.84 -5.91
N ASN A 277 -2.79 18.20 -6.94
CA ASN A 277 -3.77 19.27 -6.87
C ASN A 277 -4.97 19.02 -7.80
N ASN A 278 -6.13 18.71 -7.24
CA ASN A 278 -7.31 18.31 -8.01
C ASN A 278 -7.74 19.35 -9.07
N PRO A 279 -7.89 20.66 -8.76
CA PRO A 279 -8.22 21.67 -9.78
C PRO A 279 -7.20 21.78 -10.92
N LYS A 280 -5.90 21.77 -10.62
CA LYS A 280 -4.86 21.85 -11.65
C LYS A 280 -4.80 20.60 -12.51
N TYR A 281 -4.94 19.43 -11.90
CA TYR A 281 -5.05 18.15 -12.60
C TYR A 281 -6.22 18.15 -13.58
N LEU A 282 -7.42 18.51 -13.13
CA LEU A 282 -8.62 18.60 -13.96
C LEU A 282 -8.44 19.57 -15.13
N LYS A 283 -7.81 20.73 -14.89
CA LYS A 283 -7.56 21.73 -15.94
C LYS A 283 -6.62 21.18 -17.02
N ALA A 284 -5.49 20.60 -16.64
CA ALA A 284 -4.49 20.07 -17.57
C ALA A 284 -5.07 18.93 -18.43
N ILE A 285 -5.73 17.95 -17.81
CA ILE A 285 -6.36 16.84 -18.53
C ILE A 285 -7.47 17.33 -19.47
N GLY A 286 -8.23 18.35 -19.06
CA GLY A 286 -9.22 19.01 -19.94
C GLY A 286 -8.61 19.67 -21.17
N GLN A 287 -7.31 19.98 -21.14
CA GLN A 287 -6.52 20.51 -22.26
C GLN A 287 -5.76 19.40 -23.01
N SER A 288 -5.99 18.12 -22.68
CA SER A 288 -5.24 16.97 -23.18
C SER A 288 -3.74 17.00 -22.86
N GLU A 289 -3.37 17.65 -21.74
CA GLU A 289 -2.01 17.72 -21.23
C GLU A 289 -1.86 16.78 -20.02
N LEU A 290 -0.75 16.04 -19.94
CA LEU A 290 -0.41 15.20 -18.79
C LEU A 290 0.31 16.04 -17.73
N PRO A 291 -0.28 16.28 -16.55
CA PRO A 291 0.33 17.10 -15.50
C PRO A 291 1.33 16.28 -14.66
N MET A 292 2.27 15.60 -15.32
CA MET A 292 3.20 14.65 -14.72
C MET A 292 4.62 15.22 -14.62
N THR A 293 5.23 15.08 -13.45
CA THR A 293 6.68 15.29 -13.26
C THR A 293 7.38 13.94 -13.41
N THR A 294 8.59 13.91 -13.98
CA THR A 294 9.36 12.67 -14.13
C THR A 294 10.81 12.86 -13.70
N GLU A 295 11.42 11.77 -13.23
CA GLU A 295 12.84 11.66 -12.95
C GLU A 295 13.41 10.38 -13.58
N THR A 296 14.66 10.42 -14.02
CA THR A 296 15.38 9.23 -14.51
C THR A 296 16.24 8.69 -13.39
N LEU A 297 16.09 7.40 -13.09
CA LEU A 297 16.79 6.78 -11.97
C LEU A 297 18.23 6.48 -12.35
N SER A 298 19.16 6.90 -11.50
CA SER A 298 20.53 6.47 -11.60
C SER A 298 20.67 4.99 -11.25
N LYS A 299 21.82 4.42 -11.58
CA LYS A 299 22.17 3.06 -11.18
C LYS A 299 22.14 2.87 -9.65
N ASN A 300 22.56 3.88 -8.90
CA ASN A 300 22.51 3.87 -7.44
C ASN A 300 21.07 3.88 -6.94
N ASP A 301 20.19 4.68 -7.54
CA ASP A 301 18.78 4.74 -7.15
C ASP A 301 18.11 3.38 -7.32
N LYS A 302 18.32 2.73 -8.47
CA LYS A 302 17.76 1.40 -8.75
C LYS A 302 18.32 0.33 -7.83
N TYR A 303 19.61 0.38 -7.48
CA TYR A 303 20.22 -0.51 -6.50
C TYR A 303 19.61 -0.31 -5.11
N ASN A 304 19.55 0.94 -4.64
CA ASN A 304 19.02 1.31 -3.32
C ASN A 304 17.55 0.88 -3.19
N GLU A 305 16.74 1.10 -4.23
CA GLU A 305 15.36 0.62 -4.27
C GLU A 305 15.24 -0.89 -4.19
N TYR A 306 16.07 -1.62 -4.95
CA TYR A 306 16.01 -3.08 -4.92
C TYR A 306 16.40 -3.63 -3.54
N VAL A 307 17.40 -3.05 -2.89
CA VAL A 307 17.78 -3.39 -1.51
C VAL A 307 16.65 -3.08 -0.54
N MET A 308 16.07 -1.87 -0.61
CA MET A 308 14.97 -1.43 0.27
C MET A 308 13.74 -2.33 0.14
N THR A 309 13.28 -2.53 -1.08
CA THR A 309 12.06 -3.29 -1.37
C THR A 309 12.27 -4.77 -1.10
N GLY A 310 13.40 -5.35 -1.55
CA GLY A 310 13.72 -6.76 -1.34
C GLY A 310 13.81 -7.13 0.14
N LEU A 311 14.51 -6.33 0.96
CA LEU A 311 14.62 -6.62 2.40
C LEU A 311 13.28 -6.52 3.14
N ARG A 312 12.35 -5.71 2.68
CA ARG A 312 11.00 -5.64 3.26
C ARG A 312 10.14 -6.87 2.97
N THR A 313 10.55 -7.72 2.04
CA THR A 313 9.80 -8.92 1.66
C THR A 313 10.35 -10.20 2.29
N SER A 314 9.57 -11.27 2.25
CA SER A 314 10.05 -12.62 2.61
C SER A 314 11.01 -13.21 1.57
N TRP A 315 11.04 -12.67 0.34
CA TRP A 315 11.92 -13.16 -0.73
C TRP A 315 13.36 -12.67 -0.60
N GLY A 316 13.56 -11.49 0.01
CA GLY A 316 14.89 -10.91 0.24
C GLY A 316 15.53 -10.30 -1.01
N VAL A 317 16.84 -10.09 -0.92
CA VAL A 317 17.68 -9.51 -1.98
C VAL A 317 18.61 -10.59 -2.53
N SER A 318 18.54 -10.84 -3.84
CA SER A 318 19.42 -11.77 -4.56
C SER A 318 20.77 -11.13 -4.84
N LEU A 319 21.84 -11.71 -4.30
CA LEU A 319 23.19 -11.23 -4.55
C LEU A 319 23.62 -11.47 -6.01
N GLU A 320 23.18 -12.57 -6.64
CA GLU A 320 23.40 -12.82 -8.06
C GLU A 320 22.75 -11.75 -8.93
N ARG A 321 21.49 -11.37 -8.63
CA ARG A 321 20.83 -10.25 -9.32
C ARG A 321 21.60 -8.95 -9.10
N ILE A 322 22.09 -8.70 -7.89
CA ILE A 322 22.90 -7.50 -7.62
C ILE A 322 24.13 -7.46 -8.53
N ARG A 323 24.84 -8.58 -8.65
CA ARG A 323 26.00 -8.71 -9.54
C ARG A 323 25.62 -8.54 -11.01
N ALA A 324 24.53 -9.16 -11.46
CA ALA A 324 24.12 -9.13 -12.86
C ALA A 324 23.62 -7.74 -13.31
N ASP A 325 22.75 -7.12 -12.51
CA ASP A 325 22.07 -5.87 -12.88
C ASP A 325 22.95 -4.63 -12.57
N TYR A 326 23.76 -4.69 -11.51
CA TYR A 326 24.53 -3.54 -11.04
C TYR A 326 26.06 -3.73 -11.09
N GLY A 327 26.57 -4.95 -11.14
CA GLY A 327 28.01 -5.26 -11.27
C GLY A 327 28.70 -5.58 -9.93
N ASP A 328 29.91 -6.12 -10.04
CA ASP A 328 30.66 -6.68 -8.90
C ASP A 328 30.91 -5.70 -7.76
N GLN A 329 31.07 -4.41 -8.06
CA GLN A 329 31.27 -3.38 -7.03
C GLN A 329 30.09 -3.29 -6.04
N TYR A 330 28.84 -3.36 -6.53
CA TYR A 330 27.65 -3.32 -5.68
C TYR A 330 27.47 -4.61 -4.90
N TYR A 331 27.82 -5.74 -5.53
CA TYR A 331 27.84 -7.04 -4.85
C TYR A 331 28.79 -7.04 -3.65
N HIS A 332 30.03 -6.59 -3.85
CA HIS A 332 31.02 -6.51 -2.78
C HIS A 332 30.61 -5.52 -1.69
N TYR A 333 30.08 -4.36 -2.09
CA TYR A 333 29.55 -3.36 -1.17
C TYR A 333 28.43 -3.93 -0.29
N LEU A 334 27.39 -4.53 -0.88
CA LEU A 334 26.26 -5.10 -0.14
C LEU A 334 26.74 -6.19 0.84
N ASN A 335 27.63 -7.07 0.39
CA ASN A 335 28.16 -8.14 1.24
C ASN A 335 28.95 -7.57 2.43
N GLN A 336 29.75 -6.52 2.20
CA GLN A 336 30.51 -5.86 3.25
C GLN A 336 29.59 -5.15 4.26
N GLN A 337 28.64 -4.34 3.79
CA GLN A 337 27.77 -3.54 4.65
C GLN A 337 26.76 -4.41 5.42
N SER A 338 26.27 -5.50 4.81
CA SER A 338 25.31 -6.40 5.46
C SER A 338 25.94 -7.29 6.54
N ASN A 339 27.26 -7.53 6.51
CA ASN A 339 27.94 -8.44 7.43
C ASN A 339 27.74 -8.08 8.92
N LYS A 340 27.70 -6.78 9.26
CA LYS A 340 27.44 -6.32 10.64
C LYS A 340 26.07 -6.80 11.14
N TYR A 341 25.05 -6.76 10.28
CA TYR A 341 23.70 -7.17 10.61
C TYR A 341 23.50 -8.68 10.59
N VAL A 342 24.22 -9.38 9.72
CA VAL A 342 24.28 -10.85 9.74
C VAL A 342 24.88 -11.33 11.06
N THR A 343 25.99 -10.72 11.49
CA THR A 343 26.64 -11.03 12.78
C THR A 343 25.73 -10.75 13.98
N GLN A 344 24.89 -9.70 13.92
CA GLN A 344 23.90 -9.37 14.94
C GLN A 344 22.64 -10.25 14.92
N GLY A 345 22.52 -11.13 13.92
CA GLY A 345 21.34 -11.97 13.68
C GLY A 345 20.11 -11.20 13.22
N LEU A 346 20.27 -10.00 12.66
CA LEU A 346 19.19 -9.17 12.11
C LEU A 346 18.94 -9.48 10.63
N LEU A 347 19.99 -9.83 9.90
CA LEU A 347 19.94 -10.38 8.55
C LEU A 347 20.40 -11.84 8.57
N ILE A 348 20.00 -12.60 7.56
CA ILE A 348 20.48 -13.94 7.30
C ILE A 348 20.76 -14.07 5.80
N LEU A 349 21.92 -14.63 5.47
CA LEU A 349 22.24 -15.04 4.12
C LEU A 349 21.89 -16.52 3.97
N SER A 350 20.89 -16.83 3.15
CA SER A 350 20.51 -18.21 2.83
C SER A 350 20.73 -18.44 1.34
N LYS A 351 21.74 -19.25 1.00
CA LYS A 351 22.23 -19.39 -0.37
C LYS A 351 22.62 -18.03 -0.95
N ASP A 352 21.89 -17.55 -1.96
CA ASP A 352 22.09 -16.27 -2.65
C ASP A 352 21.18 -15.14 -2.11
N GLN A 353 20.26 -15.46 -1.20
CA GLN A 353 19.26 -14.52 -0.74
C GLN A 353 19.64 -13.91 0.61
N LEU A 354 19.85 -12.60 0.63
CA LEU A 354 19.95 -11.81 1.85
C LEU A 354 18.54 -11.47 2.34
N MET A 355 18.15 -12.04 3.48
CA MET A 355 16.80 -11.91 4.04
C MET A 355 16.86 -11.29 5.43
N VAL A 356 15.75 -10.71 5.86
CA VAL A 356 15.61 -10.14 7.21
C VAL A 356 15.06 -11.21 8.16
N THR A 357 15.70 -11.36 9.31
CA THR A 357 15.22 -12.30 10.34
C THR A 357 14.00 -11.72 11.06
N LYS A 358 13.28 -12.56 11.82
CA LYS A 358 12.20 -12.09 12.71
C LYS A 358 12.65 -10.94 13.63
N LYS A 359 13.91 -10.98 14.11
CA LYS A 359 14.50 -9.96 14.98
C LYS A 359 14.76 -8.64 14.22
N GLY A 360 15.12 -8.72 12.95
CA GLY A 360 15.41 -7.55 12.10
C GLY A 360 14.19 -6.88 11.49
N LYS A 361 13.05 -7.58 11.35
CA LYS A 361 11.90 -7.09 10.56
C LYS A 361 11.37 -5.72 10.99
N PHE A 362 11.27 -5.45 12.30
CA PHE A 362 10.82 -4.14 12.78
C PHE A 362 11.82 -3.00 12.49
N LEU A 363 13.10 -3.34 12.29
CA LEU A 363 14.20 -2.39 12.06
C LEU A 363 14.58 -2.28 10.58
N VAL A 364 13.83 -2.93 9.68
CA VAL A 364 14.29 -3.15 8.31
C VAL A 364 14.54 -1.87 7.53
N ASP A 365 13.75 -0.81 7.75
CA ASP A 365 13.91 0.44 7.02
C ASP A 365 15.26 1.10 7.36
N GLY A 366 15.64 1.09 8.64
CA GLY A 366 16.96 1.56 9.08
C GLY A 366 18.10 0.66 8.61
N ILE A 367 17.90 -0.65 8.60
CA ILE A 367 18.88 -1.60 8.05
C ILE A 367 19.09 -1.32 6.55
N ALA A 368 18.02 -1.20 5.77
CA ALA A 368 18.10 -0.95 4.34
C ALA A 368 18.80 0.37 4.03
N SER A 369 18.47 1.44 4.76
CA SER A 369 19.12 2.75 4.63
C SER A 369 20.64 2.67 4.82
N ASP A 370 21.12 1.87 5.78
CA ASP A 370 22.55 1.67 6.02
C ASP A 370 23.26 0.87 4.92
N LEU A 371 22.51 0.20 4.04
CA LEU A 371 23.02 -0.54 2.89
C LEU A 371 22.92 0.27 1.58
N PHE A 372 22.48 1.52 1.65
CA PHE A 372 22.37 2.39 0.49
C PHE A 372 23.72 2.96 0.07
N VAL A 373 23.87 3.04 -1.24
CA VAL A 373 24.94 3.75 -1.89
C VAL A 373 24.51 5.21 -2.08
N VAL A 374 25.07 6.11 -1.28
CA VAL A 374 24.69 7.55 -1.27
C VAL A 374 25.70 8.43 -2.00
N ASN A 375 26.99 8.08 -1.97
CA ASN A 375 28.07 8.70 -2.75
C ASN A 375 29.09 7.61 -3.09
N LEU A 376 29.31 7.33 -4.38
CA LEU A 376 30.42 6.48 -4.81
C LEU A 376 31.62 7.36 -5.10
N ASP A 377 32.42 7.67 -4.08
CA ASP A 377 33.86 7.86 -4.31
C ASP A 377 34.49 6.46 -4.21
N LEU A 378 34.31 5.67 -5.27
CA LEU A 378 34.98 4.38 -5.39
C LEU A 378 36.31 4.63 -6.10
N ASN A 379 37.41 4.55 -5.34
CA ASN A 379 38.74 4.38 -5.92
C ASN A 379 38.85 3.02 -6.62
#